data_AF-A0A651H451-F1
#
_entry.id   AF-A0A651H451-F1
#
_cell.length_a   1.000
_cell.length_b   1.000
_cell.length_c   1.000
_cell.angle_alpha   90.00
_cell.angle_beta   90.00
_cell.angle_gamma   90.00
#
_symmetry.space_group_name_H-M   'P 1'
#
loop_
_entity.id
_entity.type
_entity.pdbx_description
1 polymer ?
#
loop_
_entity_poly.entity_id
_entity_poly.type
_entity_poly.pdbx_seq_one_letter_code
_entity_poly.pdbx_strand_id
1 'polypeptide(L)'
;MLLLAFLAGSPLLASSWRAEADRRIDAHRRGELVVDFSAREGAGAAPAGSVRIELLRHHFDFGAAVNTTFLAEESPRGEAYRRFLEEHVNALVAENAMKWYALQPEPGPRLWTEADQFLDFAAERGLRVRGHTLFWSKAHWVQDWVHELGPEALRAVVEDHLRSVVQRYAGRLTGWDVNNEMMTGSFFLDRLGPEIRPWMYRETRRLDPGVPLFLNEYGLL
;
A
#
# COMPACT_ATOMS: atom_id res chain seq x y z
N MET A 1 4.32 7.18 -2.34
CA MET A 1 4.81 5.82 -2.02
C MET A 1 6.02 5.56 -2.90
N LEU A 2 7.22 5.42 -2.33
CA LEU A 2 8.42 5.14 -3.11
C LEU A 2 8.39 3.64 -3.48
N LEU A 3 8.15 3.32 -4.75
CA LEU A 3 8.12 1.94 -5.23
C LEU A 3 9.58 1.47 -5.41
N LEU A 4 10.03 0.53 -4.58
CA LEU A 4 11.33 -0.14 -4.74
C LEU A 4 11.14 -1.40 -5.59
N ALA A 5 11.48 -1.31 -6.87
CA ALA A 5 11.61 -2.47 -7.75
C ALA A 5 13.01 -3.10 -7.56
N PHE A 6 13.07 -4.33 -7.06
CA PHE A 6 14.32 -5.09 -7.00
C PHE A 6 14.59 -5.75 -8.35
N LEU A 7 15.46 -5.14 -9.15
CA LEU A 7 16.10 -5.82 -10.28
C LEU A 7 17.26 -6.67 -9.73
N ALA A 8 17.08 -7.99 -9.70
CA ALA A 8 18.15 -8.92 -9.38
C ALA A 8 19.16 -8.97 -10.54
N GLY A 9 20.42 -8.64 -10.27
CA GLY A 9 21.54 -8.98 -11.15
C GLY A 9 22.47 -7.83 -11.54
N SER A 10 23.41 -7.47 -10.66
CA SER A 10 24.71 -6.92 -11.08
C SER A 10 25.74 -7.07 -9.94
N PRO A 11 26.86 -7.81 -10.13
CA PRO A 11 27.82 -8.10 -9.06
C PRO A 11 28.71 -6.90 -8.66
N LEU A 12 28.51 -5.71 -9.22
CA LEU A 12 29.41 -4.56 -9.05
C LEU A 12 29.10 -3.65 -7.85
N LEU A 13 28.11 -3.99 -7.01
CA LEU A 13 27.61 -3.07 -5.99
C LEU A 13 27.86 -3.51 -4.55
N ALA A 14 28.63 -4.55 -4.22
CA ALA A 14 28.51 -5.13 -2.88
C ALA A 14 29.14 -4.35 -1.70
N SER A 15 30.09 -3.42 -1.89
CA SER A 15 30.77 -2.73 -0.76
C SER A 15 30.62 -1.21 -0.69
N SER A 16 30.44 -0.51 -1.82
CA SER A 16 30.44 0.96 -1.84
C SER A 16 29.08 1.60 -1.56
N TRP A 17 27.98 0.91 -1.90
CA TRP A 17 26.64 1.50 -1.79
C TRP A 17 26.20 1.72 -0.34
N ARG A 18 26.55 0.82 0.59
CA ARG A 18 26.16 0.96 2.01
C ARG A 18 26.82 2.17 2.62
N ALA A 19 28.14 2.30 2.46
CA ALA A 19 28.87 3.45 2.95
C ALA A 19 28.36 4.77 2.35
N GLU A 20 27.97 4.77 1.07
CA GLU A 20 27.35 5.94 0.43
C GLU A 20 25.93 6.21 0.95
N ALA A 21 25.12 5.18 1.14
CA ALA A 21 23.79 5.30 1.73
C ALA A 21 23.87 5.83 3.16
N ASP A 22 24.80 5.33 3.97
CA ASP A 22 25.03 5.77 5.34
C ASP A 22 25.44 7.25 5.38
N ARG A 23 26.37 7.68 4.52
CA ARG A 23 26.73 9.10 4.38
C ARG A 23 25.52 9.98 4.05
N ARG A 24 24.66 9.54 3.12
CA ARG A 24 23.44 10.29 2.75
C ARG A 24 22.41 10.29 3.88
N ILE A 25 22.30 9.22 4.64
CA ILE A 25 21.44 9.15 5.83
C ILE A 25 21.92 10.16 6.86
N ASP A 26 23.22 10.21 7.13
CA ASP A 26 23.80 11.14 8.10
C ASP A 26 23.59 12.59 7.67
N ALA A 27 23.76 12.90 6.38
CA ALA A 27 23.61 14.25 5.85
C ALA A 27 22.16 14.74 5.71
N HIS A 28 21.19 13.84 5.49
CA HIS A 28 19.84 14.23 5.07
C HIS A 28 18.68 13.59 5.85
N ARG A 29 18.93 12.54 6.62
CA ARG A 29 17.89 11.72 7.25
C ARG A 29 18.06 11.57 8.76
N ARG A 30 19.09 12.17 9.35
CA ARG A 30 19.26 12.27 10.81
C ARG A 30 18.87 13.66 11.30
N GLY A 31 18.43 13.71 12.55
CA GLY A 31 18.26 14.93 13.33
C GLY A 31 18.91 14.73 14.70
N GLU A 32 19.23 15.83 15.37
CA GLU A 32 19.74 15.79 16.73
C GLU A 32 18.58 15.58 17.72
N LEU A 33 18.72 14.62 18.62
CA LEU A 33 17.84 14.42 19.76
C LEU A 33 18.66 14.66 21.03
N VAL A 34 18.39 15.77 21.71
CA VAL A 34 18.99 16.09 23.01
C VAL A 34 18.07 15.59 24.11
N VAL A 35 18.60 14.79 25.04
CA VAL A 35 17.87 14.30 26.22
C VAL A 35 18.58 14.81 27.46
N ASP A 36 18.00 15.82 28.10
CA ASP A 36 18.53 16.41 29.32
C ASP A 36 17.97 15.71 30.56
N PHE A 37 18.86 15.27 31.45
CA PHE A 37 18.50 14.70 32.74
C PHE A 37 18.82 15.71 33.83
N SER A 38 17.79 16.21 34.51
CA SER A 38 17.95 17.05 35.68
C SER A 38 17.57 16.26 36.93
N ALA A 39 18.39 16.37 37.98
CA ALA A 39 18.03 15.86 39.28
C ALA A 39 16.91 16.71 39.87
N ARG A 40 15.96 16.08 40.56
CA ARG A 40 14.94 16.81 41.34
C ARG A 40 15.64 17.58 42.44
N GLU A 41 15.20 18.81 42.72
CA GLU A 41 15.83 19.65 43.74
C GLU A 41 15.85 18.94 45.11
N GLY A 42 17.01 18.90 45.76
CA GLY A 42 17.24 18.15 47.01
C GLY A 42 17.52 16.65 46.84
N ALA A 43 17.48 16.09 45.61
CA ALA A 43 18.03 14.77 45.35
C ALA A 43 19.56 14.82 45.41
N GLY A 44 20.19 13.81 46.02
CA GLY A 44 21.64 13.65 46.04
C GLY A 44 22.24 13.45 44.64
N ALA A 45 23.54 13.13 44.57
CA ALA A 45 24.21 12.87 43.29
C ALA A 45 23.41 11.89 42.42
N ALA A 46 23.24 12.22 41.13
CA ALA A 46 22.53 11.37 40.19
C ALA A 46 23.16 9.97 40.21
N PRO A 47 22.35 8.89 40.30
CA PRO A 47 22.89 7.54 40.33
C PRO A 47 23.69 7.28 39.05
N ALA A 48 24.86 6.66 39.20
CA ALA A 48 25.63 6.19 38.05
C ALA A 48 24.79 5.16 37.28
N GLY A 49 24.56 5.40 35.99
CA GLY A 49 23.73 4.55 35.15
C GLY A 49 23.87 4.88 33.67
N SER A 50 23.35 4.00 32.81
CA SER A 50 23.27 4.23 31.38
C SER A 50 21.83 4.48 30.95
N VAL A 51 21.66 5.32 29.93
CA VAL A 51 20.37 5.55 29.26
C VAL A 51 20.39 4.75 27.96
N ARG A 52 19.33 3.96 27.73
CA ARG A 52 19.08 3.29 26.45
C ARG A 52 17.89 3.94 25.78
N ILE A 53 18.10 4.45 24.57
CA ILE A 53 17.04 4.95 23.71
C ILE A 53 16.75 3.87 22.66
N GLU A 54 15.49 3.50 22.52
CA GLU A 54 15.04 2.50 21.56
C GLU A 54 13.91 3.07 20.71
N LEU A 55 14.04 2.99 19.39
CA LEU A 55 12.99 3.39 18.46
C LEU A 55 11.89 2.32 18.47
N LEU A 56 10.76 2.63 19.09
CA LEU A 56 9.64 1.69 19.20
C LEU A 56 8.84 1.55 17.90
N ARG A 57 8.70 2.64 17.13
CA ARG A 57 8.00 2.66 15.84
C ARG A 57 8.39 3.87 15.00
N HIS A 58 8.27 3.73 13.68
CA HIS A 58 8.35 4.86 12.76
C HIS A 58 7.05 5.69 12.80
N HIS A 59 7.16 7.00 12.55
CA HIS A 59 6.00 7.88 12.36
C HIS A 59 5.30 7.65 11.01
N PHE A 60 6.02 7.09 10.04
CA PHE A 60 5.52 6.80 8.70
C PHE A 60 5.65 5.32 8.38
N ASP A 61 4.81 4.88 7.47
CA ASP A 61 4.83 3.52 6.94
C ASP A 61 6.05 3.34 6.02
N PHE A 62 6.84 2.31 6.28
CA PHE A 62 7.92 1.83 5.43
C PHE A 62 7.49 0.47 4.88
N GLY A 63 7.15 0.43 3.59
CA GLY A 63 6.40 -0.68 3.01
C GLY A 63 6.91 -1.21 1.70
N ALA A 64 6.33 -2.34 1.29
CA ALA A 64 6.63 -3.03 0.04
C ALA A 64 5.36 -3.40 -0.74
N ALA A 65 5.49 -3.43 -2.06
CA ALA A 65 4.53 -4.11 -2.93
C ALA A 65 4.79 -5.63 -2.88
N VAL A 66 3.73 -6.39 -2.66
CA VAL A 66 3.81 -7.84 -2.43
C VAL A 66 3.29 -8.59 -3.63
N ASN A 67 4.14 -9.48 -4.14
CA ASN A 67 3.73 -10.48 -5.11
C ASN A 67 3.07 -11.64 -4.35
N THR A 68 1.76 -11.74 -4.48
CA THR A 68 0.91 -12.68 -3.74
C THR A 68 1.15 -14.14 -4.15
N THR A 69 1.63 -14.39 -5.36
CA THR A 69 2.09 -15.73 -5.77
C THR A 69 3.28 -16.21 -4.94
N PHE A 70 4.31 -15.37 -4.77
CA PHE A 70 5.47 -15.73 -3.91
C PHE A 70 5.09 -15.78 -2.43
N LEU A 71 4.11 -14.96 -2.00
CA LEU A 71 3.60 -14.99 -0.64
C LEU A 71 2.95 -16.34 -0.31
N ALA A 72 2.17 -16.89 -1.25
CA ALA A 72 1.46 -18.17 -1.09
C ALA A 72 2.34 -19.39 -1.37
N GLU A 73 3.56 -19.21 -1.89
CA GLU A 73 4.44 -20.31 -2.27
C GLU A 73 4.90 -21.11 -1.03
N GLU A 74 4.57 -22.41 -1.00
CA GLU A 74 5.04 -23.37 -0.01
C GLU A 74 6.41 -23.93 -0.40
N SER A 75 7.43 -23.09 -0.38
CA SER A 75 8.81 -23.44 -0.69
C SER A 75 9.80 -22.68 0.20
N PRO A 76 11.08 -23.08 0.25
CA PRO A 76 12.11 -22.31 0.94
C PRO A 76 12.22 -20.85 0.45
N ARG A 77 11.88 -20.60 -0.83
CA ARG A 77 11.85 -19.26 -1.40
C ARG A 77 10.67 -18.46 -0.83
N GLY A 78 9.47 -19.04 -0.81
CA GLY A 78 8.29 -18.39 -0.24
C GLY A 78 8.45 -18.10 1.26
N GLU A 79 9.07 -19.03 2.00
CA GLU A 79 9.42 -18.81 3.42
C GLU A 79 10.41 -17.65 3.60
N ALA A 80 11.46 -17.61 2.78
CA ALA A 80 12.41 -16.50 2.79
C ALA A 80 11.73 -15.17 2.43
N TYR A 81 10.77 -15.19 1.49
CA TYR A 81 10.01 -14.01 1.09
C TYR A 81 9.12 -13.48 2.22
N ARG A 82 8.34 -14.35 2.89
CA ARG A 82 7.52 -13.98 4.05
C ARG A 82 8.36 -13.40 5.18
N ARG A 83 9.46 -14.08 5.52
CA ARG A 83 10.40 -13.62 6.56
C ARG A 83 10.99 -12.25 6.23
N PHE A 84 11.38 -12.03 4.98
CA PHE A 84 11.89 -10.73 4.55
C PHE A 84 10.86 -9.61 4.78
N LEU A 85 9.60 -9.83 4.42
CA LEU A 85 8.53 -8.87 4.65
C LEU A 85 8.33 -8.58 6.14
N GLU A 86 8.32 -9.61 6.98
CA GLU A 86 8.15 -9.47 8.43
C GLU A 86 9.29 -8.69 9.11
N GLU A 87 10.54 -8.91 8.66
CA GLU A 87 11.72 -8.31 9.29
C GLU A 87 12.00 -6.88 8.83
N HIS A 88 11.55 -6.48 7.63
CA HIS A 88 12.05 -5.27 6.98
C HIS A 88 10.99 -4.20 6.69
N VAL A 89 9.69 -4.52 6.78
CA VAL A 89 8.62 -3.57 6.48
C VAL A 89 7.52 -3.59 7.54
N ASN A 90 6.77 -2.49 7.64
CA ASN A 90 5.62 -2.38 8.54
C ASN A 90 4.31 -2.09 7.80
N ALA A 91 4.36 -1.98 6.47
CA ALA A 91 3.19 -1.77 5.61
C ALA A 91 3.32 -2.51 4.28
N LEU A 92 2.20 -2.99 3.74
CA LEU A 92 2.13 -3.76 2.51
C LEU A 92 1.11 -3.16 1.54
N VAL A 93 1.32 -3.43 0.26
CA VAL A 93 0.33 -3.24 -0.80
C VAL A 93 0.35 -4.48 -1.70
N ALA A 94 -0.81 -5.01 -2.07
CA ALA A 94 -0.85 -6.10 -3.04
C ALA A 94 -0.44 -5.58 -4.43
N GLU A 95 0.50 -6.23 -5.09
CA GLU A 95 0.95 -5.81 -6.42
C GLU A 95 -0.20 -5.88 -7.44
N ASN A 96 -1.01 -6.94 -7.37
CA ASN A 96 -2.10 -7.18 -8.31
C ASN A 96 -3.40 -7.70 -7.68
N ALA A 97 -3.33 -8.53 -6.63
CA ALA A 97 -4.48 -9.28 -6.11
C ALA A 97 -5.72 -8.44 -5.76
N MET A 98 -5.55 -7.15 -5.43
CA MET A 98 -6.66 -6.24 -5.08
C MET A 98 -7.14 -5.36 -6.24
N LYS A 99 -6.52 -5.44 -7.42
CA LYS A 99 -6.96 -4.68 -8.61
C LYS A 99 -8.20 -5.31 -9.22
N TRP A 100 -9.03 -4.50 -9.88
CA TRP A 100 -10.30 -4.97 -10.44
C TRP A 100 -10.13 -6.19 -11.37
N TYR A 101 -9.16 -6.16 -12.28
CA TYR A 101 -8.94 -7.29 -13.19
C TYR A 101 -8.54 -8.60 -12.48
N ALA A 102 -7.93 -8.53 -11.30
CA ALA A 102 -7.60 -9.72 -10.51
C ALA A 102 -8.82 -10.23 -9.73
N LEU A 103 -9.60 -9.29 -9.17
CA LEU A 103 -10.81 -9.61 -8.41
C LEU A 103 -11.98 -10.07 -9.29
N GLN A 104 -12.04 -9.63 -10.55
CA GLN A 104 -13.12 -9.94 -11.48
C GLN A 104 -12.63 -9.91 -12.94
N PRO A 105 -11.85 -10.92 -13.36
CA PRO A 105 -11.31 -10.97 -14.72
C PRO A 105 -12.41 -11.08 -15.78
N GLU A 106 -13.52 -11.77 -15.46
CA GLU A 106 -14.66 -12.03 -16.34
C GLU A 106 -15.99 -11.64 -15.66
N PRO A 107 -17.08 -11.47 -16.42
CA PRO A 107 -18.40 -11.26 -15.83
C PRO A 107 -18.79 -12.42 -14.91
N GLY A 108 -19.41 -12.10 -13.78
CA GLY A 108 -19.89 -13.10 -12.81
C GLY A 108 -19.14 -13.05 -11.47
N PRO A 109 -18.93 -14.20 -10.81
CA PRO A 109 -18.36 -14.26 -9.45
C PRO A 109 -16.97 -13.64 -9.35
N ARG A 110 -16.72 -13.00 -8.20
CA ARG A 110 -15.42 -12.41 -7.88
C ARG A 110 -14.47 -13.43 -7.27
N LEU A 111 -13.19 -13.27 -7.58
CA LEU A 111 -12.08 -14.07 -7.08
C LEU A 111 -11.47 -13.37 -5.86
N TRP A 112 -11.91 -13.77 -4.66
CA TRP A 112 -11.48 -13.11 -3.42
C TRP A 112 -10.27 -13.75 -2.76
N THR A 113 -10.04 -15.04 -3.02
CA THR A 113 -9.10 -15.89 -2.27
C THR A 113 -7.71 -15.28 -2.13
N GLU A 114 -7.13 -14.78 -3.21
CA GLU A 114 -5.76 -14.26 -3.20
C GLU A 114 -5.63 -12.96 -2.38
N ALA A 115 -6.59 -12.04 -2.54
CA ALA A 115 -6.63 -10.80 -1.77
C ALA A 115 -6.94 -11.04 -0.29
N ASP A 116 -7.83 -11.99 0.01
CA ASP A 116 -8.15 -12.38 1.38
C ASP A 116 -6.93 -12.97 2.08
N GLN A 117 -6.24 -13.94 1.46
CA GLN A 117 -5.04 -14.56 1.99
C GLN A 117 -3.93 -13.52 2.26
N PHE A 118 -3.77 -12.55 1.36
CA PHE A 118 -2.82 -11.45 1.56
C PHE A 118 -3.19 -10.58 2.78
N LEU A 119 -4.46 -10.21 2.93
CA LEU A 119 -4.91 -9.39 4.05
C LEU A 119 -4.88 -10.16 5.37
N ASP A 120 -5.14 -11.48 5.35
CA ASP A 120 -5.05 -12.35 6.51
C ASP A 120 -3.58 -12.48 6.96
N PHE A 121 -2.66 -12.73 6.03
CA PHE A 121 -1.21 -12.73 6.29
C PHE A 121 -0.77 -11.45 6.99
N ALA A 122 -1.20 -10.29 6.47
CA ALA A 122 -0.85 -9.00 7.03
C ALA A 122 -1.44 -8.80 8.43
N ALA A 123 -2.71 -9.14 8.63
CA ALA A 123 -3.41 -8.99 9.90
C ALA A 123 -2.79 -9.85 11.01
N GLU A 124 -2.47 -11.11 10.73
CA GLU A 124 -1.81 -12.03 11.66
C GLU A 124 -0.46 -11.50 12.18
N ARG A 125 0.21 -10.67 11.38
CA ARG A 125 1.55 -10.12 11.67
C ARG A 125 1.52 -8.65 12.11
N GLY A 126 0.33 -8.07 12.27
CA GLY A 126 0.18 -6.65 12.61
C GLY A 126 0.72 -5.70 11.53
N LEU A 127 0.85 -6.17 10.28
CA LEU A 127 1.30 -5.37 9.15
C LEU A 127 0.14 -4.54 8.60
N ARG A 128 0.41 -3.27 8.34
CA ARG A 128 -0.56 -2.32 7.80
C ARG A 128 -0.76 -2.57 6.31
N VAL A 129 -1.96 -2.37 5.78
CA VAL A 129 -2.22 -2.58 4.34
C VAL A 129 -2.84 -1.36 3.68
N ARG A 130 -2.24 -0.95 2.56
CA ARG A 130 -2.82 0.02 1.62
C ARG A 130 -3.62 -0.73 0.55
N GLY A 131 -4.91 -0.42 0.42
CA GLY A 131 -5.75 -0.96 -0.64
C GLY A 131 -5.41 -0.31 -1.98
N HIS A 132 -4.98 -1.12 -2.94
CA HIS A 132 -4.59 -0.68 -4.28
C HIS A 132 -5.17 -1.62 -5.34
N THR A 133 -6.07 -1.19 -6.21
CA THR A 133 -6.80 0.09 -6.27
C THR A 133 -8.24 -0.23 -6.64
N LEU A 134 -9.20 0.61 -6.24
CA LEU A 134 -10.61 0.38 -6.62
C LEU A 134 -10.79 0.52 -8.14
N PHE A 135 -10.23 1.58 -8.71
CA PHE A 135 -10.26 1.85 -10.15
C PHE A 135 -8.87 2.21 -10.67
N TRP A 136 -8.61 1.88 -11.93
CA TRP A 136 -7.45 2.35 -12.68
C TRP A 136 -7.94 2.97 -13.99
N SER A 137 -7.75 4.28 -14.15
CA SER A 137 -8.38 5.04 -15.25
C SER A 137 -7.77 4.80 -16.64
N LYS A 138 -6.75 3.95 -16.75
CA LYS A 138 -6.08 3.59 -18.01
C LYS A 138 -6.81 2.43 -18.68
N ALA A 139 -7.20 2.63 -19.93
CA ALA A 139 -8.01 1.68 -20.67
C ALA A 139 -7.42 0.25 -20.75
N HIS A 140 -6.09 0.12 -20.88
CA HIS A 140 -5.41 -1.19 -20.97
C HIS A 140 -5.38 -1.98 -19.65
N TRP A 141 -5.75 -1.36 -18.52
CA TRP A 141 -5.91 -2.05 -17.23
C TRP A 141 -7.37 -2.37 -16.90
N VAL A 142 -8.28 -2.06 -17.82
CA VAL A 142 -9.70 -2.41 -17.72
C VAL A 142 -9.96 -3.65 -18.57
N GLN A 143 -10.70 -4.60 -18.00
CA GLN A 143 -11.00 -5.91 -18.59
C GLN A 143 -11.85 -5.79 -19.86
N ASP A 144 -11.63 -6.68 -20.83
CA ASP A 144 -12.31 -6.65 -22.14
C ASP A 144 -13.83 -6.63 -22.03
N TRP A 145 -14.41 -7.45 -21.14
CA TRP A 145 -15.86 -7.47 -20.92
C TRP A 145 -16.42 -6.14 -20.39
N VAL A 146 -15.60 -5.31 -19.72
CA VAL A 146 -16.00 -3.97 -19.26
C VAL A 146 -15.94 -2.97 -20.42
N HIS A 147 -15.01 -3.14 -21.37
CA HIS A 147 -14.97 -2.34 -22.61
C HIS A 147 -16.25 -2.51 -23.42
N GLU A 148 -16.81 -3.71 -23.47
CA GLU A 148 -17.98 -4.05 -24.28
C GLU A 148 -19.32 -3.47 -23.76
N LEU A 149 -19.36 -2.96 -22.52
CA LEU A 149 -20.59 -2.48 -21.89
C LEU A 149 -21.10 -1.15 -22.45
N GLY A 150 -22.42 -1.00 -22.63
CA GLY A 150 -23.02 0.33 -22.81
C GLY A 150 -22.91 1.21 -21.56
N PRO A 151 -23.07 2.54 -21.65
CA PRO A 151 -22.89 3.46 -20.49
C PRO A 151 -23.73 3.10 -19.25
N GLU A 152 -24.98 2.67 -19.42
CA GLU A 152 -25.86 2.28 -18.31
C GLU A 152 -25.34 1.01 -17.60
N ALA A 153 -25.01 -0.03 -18.37
CA ALA A 153 -24.46 -1.27 -17.82
C ALA A 153 -23.08 -1.05 -17.18
N LEU A 154 -22.23 -0.22 -17.81
CA LEU A 154 -20.94 0.18 -17.25
C LEU A 154 -21.11 0.89 -15.91
N ARG A 155 -22.09 1.81 -15.82
CA ARG A 155 -22.40 2.49 -14.57
C ARG A 155 -22.78 1.48 -13.48
N ALA A 156 -23.72 0.58 -13.76
CA ALA A 156 -24.16 -0.43 -12.79
C ALA A 156 -22.99 -1.31 -12.31
N VAL A 157 -22.11 -1.74 -13.22
CA VAL A 157 -20.94 -2.56 -12.93
C VAL A 157 -19.90 -1.81 -12.09
N VAL A 158 -19.66 -0.53 -12.37
CA VAL A 158 -18.78 0.33 -11.55
C VAL A 158 -19.33 0.51 -10.14
N GLU A 159 -20.65 0.68 -9.99
CA GLU A 159 -21.31 0.79 -8.69
C GLU A 159 -21.22 -0.52 -7.90
N ASP A 160 -21.49 -1.65 -8.53
CA ASP A 160 -21.40 -2.98 -7.92
C ASP A 160 -19.97 -3.31 -7.48
N HIS A 161 -18.98 -3.03 -8.33
CA HIS A 161 -17.57 -3.25 -8.01
C HIS A 161 -17.13 -2.43 -6.79
N LEU A 162 -17.42 -1.11 -6.78
CA LEU A 162 -17.09 -0.24 -5.65
C LEU A 162 -17.72 -0.78 -4.37
N ARG A 163 -19.05 -1.02 -4.38
CA ARG A 163 -19.78 -1.49 -3.20
C ARG A 163 -19.21 -2.81 -2.69
N SER A 164 -19.06 -3.80 -3.57
CA SER A 164 -18.58 -5.14 -3.22
C SER A 164 -17.20 -5.11 -2.59
N VAL A 165 -16.25 -4.40 -3.21
CA VAL A 165 -14.86 -4.37 -2.75
C VAL A 165 -14.71 -3.55 -1.46
N VAL A 166 -15.32 -2.37 -1.39
CA VAL A 166 -15.21 -1.52 -0.20
C VAL A 166 -15.91 -2.17 0.99
N GLN A 167 -17.11 -2.72 0.83
CA GLN A 167 -17.82 -3.39 1.94
C GLN A 167 -17.06 -4.61 2.45
N ARG A 168 -16.41 -5.38 1.57
CA ARG A 168 -15.64 -6.56 1.97
C ARG A 168 -14.41 -6.21 2.82
N TYR A 169 -13.72 -5.11 2.48
CA TYR A 169 -12.43 -4.79 3.07
C TYR A 169 -12.44 -3.57 4.00
N ALA A 170 -13.60 -2.95 4.24
CA ALA A 170 -13.75 -1.84 5.17
C ALA A 170 -13.19 -2.20 6.55
N GLY A 171 -12.43 -1.27 7.13
CA GLY A 171 -11.78 -1.46 8.44
C GLY A 171 -10.54 -2.35 8.45
N ARG A 172 -10.16 -2.97 7.31
CA ARG A 172 -8.93 -3.79 7.19
C ARG A 172 -7.74 -3.02 6.62
N LEU A 173 -7.95 -1.78 6.16
CA LEU A 173 -6.98 -1.03 5.37
C LEU A 173 -6.64 0.32 6.02
N THR A 174 -5.43 0.79 5.79
CA THR A 174 -4.95 2.10 6.27
C THR A 174 -5.19 3.23 5.28
N GLY A 175 -5.64 2.90 4.08
CA GLY A 175 -5.95 3.84 3.02
C GLY A 175 -6.46 3.13 1.77
N TRP A 176 -7.24 3.84 0.95
CA TRP A 176 -7.62 3.40 -0.40
C TRP A 176 -6.98 4.28 -1.46
N ASP A 177 -6.32 3.66 -2.42
CA ASP A 177 -6.21 4.25 -3.76
C ASP A 177 -7.57 4.05 -4.44
N VAL A 178 -8.33 5.14 -4.56
CA VAL A 178 -9.70 5.07 -5.09
C VAL A 178 -9.66 5.05 -6.61
N ASN A 179 -8.93 5.99 -7.22
CA ASN A 179 -8.78 6.05 -8.66
C ASN A 179 -7.32 6.31 -9.01
N ASN A 180 -6.67 5.27 -9.53
CA ASN A 180 -5.28 5.29 -9.94
C ASN A 180 -5.14 5.90 -11.34
N GLU A 181 -4.13 6.76 -11.51
CA GLU A 181 -3.72 7.33 -12.80
C GLU A 181 -4.83 8.06 -13.58
N MET A 182 -5.72 8.75 -12.87
CA MET A 182 -6.83 9.50 -13.48
C MET A 182 -6.44 10.87 -14.07
N MET A 183 -5.24 11.37 -13.85
CA MET A 183 -4.73 12.56 -14.52
C MET A 183 -4.30 12.25 -15.95
N THR A 184 -3.79 11.03 -16.19
CA THR A 184 -3.30 10.60 -17.50
C THR A 184 -4.15 9.48 -18.12
N GLY A 185 -5.21 9.05 -17.43
CA GLY A 185 -6.20 8.08 -17.89
C GLY A 185 -7.61 8.64 -17.76
N SER A 186 -8.46 8.35 -18.74
CA SER A 186 -9.81 8.93 -18.84
C SER A 186 -10.91 7.90 -19.07
N PHE A 187 -10.63 6.58 -19.01
CA PHE A 187 -11.60 5.55 -19.40
C PHE A 187 -13.00 5.74 -18.79
N PHE A 188 -13.09 5.87 -17.47
CA PHE A 188 -14.38 6.08 -16.80
C PHE A 188 -14.97 7.47 -17.05
N LEU A 189 -14.10 8.50 -17.14
CA LEU A 189 -14.51 9.88 -17.42
C LEU A 189 -15.18 10.00 -18.79
N ASP A 190 -14.56 9.42 -19.82
CA ASP A 190 -15.03 9.53 -21.20
C ASP A 190 -16.35 8.76 -21.41
N ARG A 191 -16.56 7.68 -20.66
CA ARG A 191 -17.73 6.79 -20.83
C ARG A 191 -18.90 7.10 -19.90
N LEU A 192 -18.65 7.68 -18.72
CA LEU A 192 -19.67 7.94 -17.69
C LEU A 192 -19.81 9.42 -17.33
N GLY A 193 -18.98 10.30 -17.92
CA GLY A 193 -18.99 11.73 -17.67
C GLY A 193 -18.23 12.17 -16.41
N PRO A 194 -18.10 13.49 -16.20
CA PRO A 194 -17.22 14.07 -15.18
C PRO A 194 -17.60 13.73 -13.74
N GLU A 195 -18.89 13.50 -13.48
CA GLU A 195 -19.39 13.19 -12.14
C GLU A 195 -18.91 11.85 -11.59
N ILE A 196 -18.39 10.96 -12.44
CA ILE A 196 -17.96 9.64 -12.00
C ILE A 196 -16.79 9.71 -11.00
N ARG A 197 -15.84 10.62 -11.19
CA ARG A 197 -14.68 10.78 -10.32
C ARG A 197 -15.09 11.22 -8.91
N PRO A 198 -15.78 12.36 -8.71
CA PRO A 198 -16.23 12.74 -7.37
C PRO A 198 -17.24 11.75 -6.78
N TRP A 199 -18.02 11.04 -7.61
CA TRP A 199 -18.91 9.98 -7.12
C TRP A 199 -18.11 8.82 -6.50
N MET A 200 -17.04 8.34 -7.14
CA MET A 200 -16.20 7.25 -6.61
C MET A 200 -15.69 7.57 -5.20
N TYR A 201 -15.15 8.78 -4.97
CA TYR A 201 -14.65 9.17 -3.66
C TYR A 201 -15.75 9.34 -2.61
N ARG A 202 -16.89 9.94 -3.00
CA ARG A 202 -18.04 10.12 -2.09
C ARG A 202 -18.60 8.78 -1.64
N GLU A 203 -18.77 7.84 -2.57
CA GLU A 203 -19.34 6.54 -2.26
C GLU A 203 -18.37 5.67 -1.45
N THR A 204 -17.06 5.70 -1.75
CA THR A 204 -16.06 5.03 -0.90
C THR A 204 -16.05 5.60 0.52
N ARG A 205 -16.10 6.95 0.69
CA ARG A 205 -16.21 7.58 2.02
C ARG A 205 -17.50 7.17 2.75
N ARG A 206 -18.61 7.01 2.03
CA ARG A 206 -19.89 6.59 2.63
C ARG A 206 -19.81 5.16 3.17
N LEU A 207 -19.12 4.27 2.45
CA LEU A 207 -18.99 2.85 2.79
C LEU A 207 -17.88 2.58 3.82
N ASP A 208 -16.81 3.35 3.80
CA ASP A 208 -15.71 3.29 4.76
C ASP A 208 -15.37 4.71 5.29
N PRO A 209 -16.13 5.20 6.29
CA PRO A 209 -16.04 6.58 6.74
C PRO A 209 -14.76 6.93 7.49
N GLY A 210 -14.00 5.95 7.98
CA GLY A 210 -12.78 6.18 8.77
C GLY A 210 -11.49 6.16 7.97
N VAL A 211 -11.50 5.54 6.79
CA VAL A 211 -10.26 5.30 6.02
C VAL A 211 -9.83 6.54 5.21
N PRO A 212 -8.55 6.92 5.18
CA PRO A 212 -8.07 7.96 4.27
C PRO A 212 -8.20 7.53 2.79
N LEU A 213 -8.62 8.46 1.92
CA LEU A 213 -8.85 8.21 0.49
C LEU A 213 -7.83 8.97 -0.35
N PHE A 214 -7.30 8.32 -1.37
CA PHE A 214 -6.19 8.85 -2.14
C PHE A 214 -6.45 8.77 -3.64
N LEU A 215 -5.83 9.74 -4.30
CA LEU A 215 -5.50 9.74 -5.72
C LEU A 215 -4.04 9.28 -5.80
N ASN A 216 -3.75 8.25 -6.60
CA ASN A 216 -2.38 7.75 -6.81
C ASN A 216 -1.96 7.97 -8.25
N GLU A 217 -0.77 8.54 -8.45
CA GLU A 217 -0.23 8.98 -9.74
C GLU A 217 1.29 8.84 -9.75
N TYR A 218 1.86 8.83 -10.96
CA TYR A 218 3.28 8.97 -11.20
C TYR A 218 3.60 10.34 -11.84
N GLY A 219 4.84 10.81 -11.71
CA GLY A 219 5.31 12.03 -12.40
C GLY A 219 4.77 13.35 -11.86
N LEU A 220 4.29 13.39 -10.61
CA LEU A 220 3.80 14.63 -9.96
C LEU A 220 4.87 15.39 -9.16
N LEU A 221 6.08 14.82 -9.01
CA LEU A 221 7.19 15.38 -8.22
C LEU A 221 8.43 15.54 -9.09
#